data_AF-A0A7C5LEX0-F1
#
_entry.id   AF-A0A7C5LEX0-F1
#
_cell.length_a   1.000
_cell.length_b   1.000
_cell.length_c   1.000
_cell.angle_alpha   90.00
_cell.angle_beta   90.00
_cell.angle_gamma   90.00
#
_symmetry.space_group_name_H-M   'P 1'
#
loop_
_entity.id
_entity.type
_entity.pdbx_description
1 polymer ?
#
loop_
_entity_poly.entity_id
_entity_poly.type
_entity_poly.pdbx_seq_one_letter_code
_entity_poly.pdbx_strand_id
1 'polypeptide(L)'
;MDFFSADFWNGLTAYGYAGVFGASLLGSLLPFVSGPYIPPIIIAVMAGRLEPLPTALASAAGAALAKLILFRFFKSGRVLLSDETRRRMEPLERIVSKHGWLAVVGAAATPLPDDVVFVLLAVANYSSRLFLPTVFMGKLLITTAVAYLSLYWRDLACYIVECIVGEVNILHVTLIAVATAAAALAAVYLLTRLDWTKILTKLGLNP
;
A
#
# COMPACT_ATOMS: atom_id res chain seq x y z
N MET A 1 -16.28 -10.55 15.21
CA MET A 1 -15.80 -9.15 15.19
C MET A 1 -15.61 -8.78 13.74
N ASP A 2 -16.56 -8.05 13.15
CA ASP A 2 -16.48 -7.66 11.75
C ASP A 2 -15.58 -6.44 11.62
N PHE A 3 -14.34 -6.68 11.21
CA PHE A 3 -13.29 -5.68 10.99
C PHE A 3 -13.70 -4.60 9.97
N PHE A 4 -14.76 -4.87 9.20
CA PHE A 4 -15.31 -4.00 8.17
C PHE A 4 -16.65 -3.36 8.57
N SER A 5 -17.16 -3.61 9.78
CA SER A 5 -18.43 -3.00 10.22
C SER A 5 -18.27 -1.50 10.48
N ALA A 6 -19.29 -0.72 10.12
CA ALA A 6 -19.32 0.72 10.39
C ALA A 6 -19.11 1.05 11.88
N ASP A 7 -19.60 0.19 12.79
CA ASP A 7 -19.45 0.36 14.24
C ASP A 7 -18.00 0.25 14.72
N PHE A 8 -17.21 -0.65 14.12
CA PHE A 8 -15.77 -0.77 14.41
C PHE A 8 -15.02 0.52 14.05
N TRP A 9 -15.28 1.07 12.86
CA TRP A 9 -14.67 2.31 12.40
C TRP A 9 -15.19 3.55 13.17
N ASN A 10 -16.46 3.56 13.57
CA ASN A 10 -17.03 4.60 14.42
C ASN A 10 -16.42 4.61 15.84
N GLY A 11 -16.19 3.43 16.43
CA GLY A 11 -15.53 3.30 17.72
C GLY A 11 -14.07 3.77 17.69
N LEU A 12 -13.34 3.49 16.60
CA LEU A 12 -11.97 3.96 16.42
C LEU A 12 -11.91 5.48 16.21
N THR A 13 -12.78 6.05 15.38
CA THR A 13 -12.78 7.51 15.12
C THR A 13 -13.21 8.34 16.34
N ALA A 14 -13.84 7.75 17.36
CA ALA A 14 -14.09 8.40 18.65
C ALA A 14 -12.80 8.82 19.37
N TYR A 15 -11.66 8.18 19.07
CA TYR A 15 -10.33 8.54 19.57
C TYR A 15 -9.65 9.65 18.73
N GLY A 16 -10.38 10.33 17.85
CA GLY A 16 -9.88 11.42 17.02
C GLY A 16 -8.77 10.99 16.06
N TYR A 17 -7.73 11.82 15.90
CA TYR A 17 -6.63 11.56 14.98
C TYR A 17 -5.85 10.26 15.30
N ALA A 18 -5.72 9.91 16.59
CA ALA A 18 -5.09 8.65 17.00
C ALA A 18 -5.91 7.43 16.55
N GLY A 19 -7.23 7.57 16.58
CA GLY A 19 -8.18 6.61 16.03
C GLY A 19 -7.95 6.36 14.54
N VAL A 20 -7.92 7.44 13.75
CA VAL A 20 -7.67 7.36 12.30
C VAL A 20 -6.31 6.73 12.01
N PHE A 21 -5.26 7.11 12.74
CA PHE A 21 -3.94 6.51 12.61
C PHE A 21 -3.99 4.98 12.85
N GLY A 22 -4.57 4.55 13.97
CA GLY A 22 -4.64 3.13 14.34
C GLY A 22 -5.49 2.33 13.36
N ALA A 23 -6.61 2.89 12.92
CA ALA A 23 -7.52 2.28 11.96
C ALA A 23 -6.83 2.09 10.60
N SER A 24 -6.13 3.12 10.10
CA SER A 24 -5.37 3.04 8.85
C SER A 24 -4.15 2.12 8.93
N LEU A 25 -3.48 2.06 10.08
CA LEU A 25 -2.40 1.11 10.36
C LEU A 25 -2.91 -0.33 10.28
N LEU A 26 -3.95 -0.65 11.04
CA LEU A 26 -4.52 -1.99 11.10
C LEU A 26 -5.10 -2.43 9.74
N GLY A 27 -5.84 -1.54 9.07
CA GLY A 27 -6.37 -1.81 7.75
C GLY A 27 -5.28 -2.05 6.71
N SER A 28 -4.19 -1.27 6.74
CA SER A 28 -3.09 -1.38 5.78
C SER A 28 -2.10 -2.51 6.08
N LEU A 29 -2.23 -3.18 7.23
CA LEU A 29 -1.46 -4.38 7.57
C LEU A 29 -1.99 -5.63 6.85
N LEU A 30 -3.20 -5.58 6.28
CA LEU A 30 -3.73 -6.64 5.43
C LEU A 30 -2.92 -6.67 4.13
N PRO A 31 -2.10 -7.72 3.88
CA PRO A 31 -1.33 -7.79 2.66
C PRO A 31 -2.27 -8.06 1.48
N PHE A 32 -1.95 -7.46 0.33
CA PHE A 32 -2.67 -7.64 -0.93
C PHE A 32 -4.11 -7.10 -0.92
N VAL A 33 -4.48 -6.30 0.08
CA VAL A 33 -5.76 -5.59 0.14
C VAL A 33 -5.47 -4.09 0.21
N SER A 34 -5.82 -3.37 -0.85
CA SER A 34 -5.66 -1.91 -0.90
C SER A 34 -6.95 -1.19 -0.57
N GLY A 35 -6.81 -0.04 0.12
CA GLY A 35 -7.94 0.81 0.46
C GLY A 35 -8.53 0.73 1.88
N PRO A 36 -8.24 -0.23 2.78
CA PRO A 36 -8.80 -0.21 4.14
C PRO A 36 -8.49 1.05 4.98
N TYR A 37 -7.54 1.89 4.57
CA TYR A 37 -7.23 3.18 5.19
C TYR A 37 -8.11 4.35 4.69
N ILE A 38 -8.94 4.15 3.66
CA ILE A 38 -9.81 5.15 3.06
C ILE A 38 -11.07 5.39 3.91
N PRO A 39 -11.84 4.35 4.33
CA PRO A 39 -13.03 4.54 5.16
C PRO A 39 -12.84 5.38 6.44
N PRO A 40 -11.79 5.18 7.28
CA PRO A 40 -11.63 5.99 8.49
C PRO A 40 -11.42 7.47 8.21
N ILE A 41 -10.85 7.84 7.05
CA ILE A 41 -10.70 9.24 6.63
C ILE A 41 -12.07 9.82 6.33
N ILE A 42 -12.83 9.16 5.45
CA ILE A 42 -14.12 9.67 4.96
C ILE A 42 -15.09 9.81 6.13
N ILE A 43 -15.21 8.78 6.98
CA ILE A 43 -16.11 8.80 8.14
C ILE A 43 -15.77 9.95 9.09
N ALA A 44 -14.48 10.12 9.42
CA ALA A 44 -14.06 11.14 10.38
C ALA A 44 -14.28 12.58 9.88
N VAL A 45 -14.02 12.82 8.59
CA VAL A 45 -14.16 14.14 7.97
C VAL A 45 -15.63 14.46 7.66
N MET A 46 -16.40 13.51 7.09
CA MET A 46 -17.81 13.72 6.79
C MET A 46 -18.65 13.93 8.04
N ALA A 47 -18.35 13.23 9.14
CA ALA A 47 -19.02 13.44 10.42
C ALA A 47 -18.73 14.83 11.05
N GLY A 48 -17.90 15.66 10.42
CA GLY A 48 -17.52 16.98 10.91
C GLY A 48 -16.69 16.94 12.20
N ARG A 49 -16.10 15.77 12.52
CA ARG A 49 -15.38 15.55 13.78
C ARG A 49 -13.92 15.97 13.72
N LEU A 50 -13.29 15.89 12.55
CA LEU A 50 -11.87 16.17 12.37
C LEU A 50 -11.60 17.03 11.13
N GLU A 51 -10.54 17.82 11.21
CA GLU A 51 -10.05 18.62 10.09
C GLU A 51 -9.40 17.72 9.02
N PRO A 52 -9.54 18.03 7.71
CA PRO A 52 -9.09 17.15 6.62
C PRO A 52 -7.58 16.90 6.63
N LEU A 53 -6.79 17.96 6.77
CA LEU A 53 -5.34 17.87 6.62
C LEU A 53 -4.68 17.06 7.76
N PRO A 54 -4.99 17.30 9.06
CA PRO A 54 -4.46 16.46 10.13
C PRO A 54 -4.98 15.02 10.07
N THR A 55 -6.22 14.81 9.58
CA THR A 55 -6.76 13.46 9.32
C THR A 55 -5.97 12.72 8.25
N ALA A 56 -5.66 13.40 7.14
CA ALA A 56 -4.87 12.84 6.04
C ALA A 56 -3.44 12.48 6.49
N LEU A 57 -2.82 13.32 7.32
CA LEU A 57 -1.50 13.07 7.91
C LEU A 57 -1.50 11.86 8.83
N ALA A 58 -2.48 11.77 9.74
CA ALA A 58 -2.63 10.64 10.66
C ALA A 58 -2.83 9.33 9.89
N SER A 59 -3.72 9.33 8.90
CA SER A 59 -3.98 8.16 8.06
C SER A 59 -2.76 7.74 7.23
N ALA A 60 -2.08 8.71 6.58
CA ALA A 60 -0.88 8.44 5.80
C ALA A 60 0.25 7.87 6.66
N ALA A 61 0.43 8.37 7.89
CA ALA A 61 1.43 7.87 8.82
C ALA A 61 1.14 6.42 9.24
N GLY A 62 -0.12 6.12 9.59
CA GLY A 62 -0.55 4.77 9.94
C GLY A 62 -0.36 3.80 8.78
N ALA A 63 -0.85 4.15 7.59
CA ALA A 63 -0.71 3.34 6.38
C ALA A 63 0.76 3.11 5.98
N ALA A 64 1.60 4.15 6.03
CA ALA A 64 3.01 4.05 5.70
C ALA A 64 3.77 3.13 6.66
N LEU A 65 3.45 3.19 7.96
CA LEU A 65 4.06 2.32 8.96
C LEU A 65 3.66 0.85 8.75
N ALA A 66 2.39 0.58 8.45
CA ALA A 66 1.93 -0.78 8.10
C ALA A 66 2.70 -1.34 6.90
N LYS A 67 2.80 -0.54 5.83
CA LYS A 67 3.49 -0.93 4.60
C LYS A 67 4.99 -1.13 4.85
N LEU A 68 5.62 -0.36 5.74
CA LEU A 68 7.00 -0.60 6.14
C LEU A 68 7.18 -1.96 6.83
N ILE A 69 6.24 -2.35 7.71
CA ILE A 69 6.25 -3.66 8.39
C ILE A 69 6.16 -4.78 7.35
N LEU A 70 5.18 -4.71 6.45
CA LEU A 70 5.00 -5.69 5.36
C LEU A 70 6.21 -5.73 4.42
N PHE A 71 6.74 -4.56 4.03
CA PHE A 71 7.92 -4.47 3.17
C PHE A 71 9.14 -5.16 3.79
N ARG A 72 9.39 -4.96 5.09
CA ARG A 72 10.47 -5.65 5.82
C ARG A 72 10.23 -7.15 5.91
N PHE A 73 8.97 -7.56 6.13
CA PHE A 73 8.59 -8.97 6.13
C PHE A 73 8.90 -9.64 4.78
N PHE A 74 8.44 -9.05 3.67
CA PHE A 74 8.74 -9.56 2.32
C PHE A 74 10.22 -9.54 2.00
N LYS A 75 10.94 -8.47 2.39
CA LYS A 75 12.38 -8.35 2.19
C LYS A 75 13.16 -9.43 2.93
N SER A 76 12.69 -9.83 4.11
CA SER A 76 13.30 -10.92 4.88
C SER A 76 13.22 -12.26 4.14
N GLY A 77 12.17 -12.48 3.33
CA GLY A 77 12.02 -13.65 2.46
C GLY A 77 13.14 -13.82 1.42
N ARG A 78 13.91 -12.76 1.13
CA ARG A 78 15.09 -12.83 0.25
C ARG A 78 16.16 -13.80 0.77
N VAL A 79 16.17 -14.11 2.07
CA VAL A 79 17.07 -15.11 2.65
C VAL A 79 16.91 -16.49 1.99
N LEU A 80 15.72 -16.78 1.44
CA LEU A 80 15.38 -18.05 0.81
C LEU A 80 15.89 -18.17 -0.65
N LEU A 81 16.38 -17.08 -1.26
CA LEU A 81 16.89 -17.11 -2.63
C LEU A 81 18.29 -17.74 -2.70
N SER A 82 18.50 -18.63 -3.67
CA SER A 82 19.82 -19.20 -3.96
C SER A 82 20.83 -18.14 -4.43
N ASP A 83 22.12 -18.42 -4.28
CA ASP A 83 23.18 -17.52 -4.73
C ASP A 83 23.12 -17.24 -6.24
N GLU A 84 22.72 -18.24 -7.03
CA GLU A 84 22.53 -18.07 -8.47
C GLU A 84 21.42 -17.07 -8.78
N THR A 85 20.26 -17.18 -8.10
CA THR A 85 19.17 -16.21 -8.26
C THR A 85 19.58 -14.82 -7.80
N ARG A 86 20.31 -14.71 -6.68
CA ARG A 86 20.81 -13.41 -6.21
C ARG A 86 21.71 -12.74 -7.24
N ARG A 87 22.68 -13.47 -7.81
CA ARG A 87 23.56 -12.96 -8.88
C ARG A 87 22.78 -12.49 -10.10
N ARG A 88 21.77 -13.25 -10.53
CA ARG A 88 20.88 -12.84 -11.65
C ARG A 88 20.14 -11.54 -11.37
N MET A 89 19.80 -11.26 -10.11
CA MET A 89 19.07 -10.07 -9.69
C MET A 89 19.97 -8.84 -9.42
N GLU A 90 21.30 -8.99 -9.35
CA GLU A 90 22.22 -7.87 -9.08
C GLU A 90 22.04 -6.66 -10.02
N PRO A 91 21.87 -6.83 -11.35
CA PRO A 91 21.63 -5.70 -12.25
C PRO A 91 20.34 -4.94 -11.92
N LEU A 92 19.27 -5.68 -11.59
CA LEU A 92 18.00 -5.10 -11.19
C LEU A 92 18.13 -4.31 -9.88
N GLU A 93 18.86 -4.85 -8.90
CA GLU A 93 19.12 -4.19 -7.62
C GLU A 93 19.81 -2.83 -7.81
N ARG A 94 20.76 -2.72 -8.73
CA ARG A 94 21.44 -1.45 -9.04
C ARG A 94 20.49 -0.39 -9.61
N ILE A 95 19.52 -0.79 -10.43
CA ILE A 95 18.54 0.15 -10.99
C ILE A 95 17.51 0.55 -9.95
N VAL A 96 16.98 -0.44 -9.22
CA VAL A 96 16.00 -0.23 -8.16
C VAL A 96 16.56 0.64 -7.04
N SER A 97 17.84 0.51 -6.69
CA SER A 97 18.47 1.37 -5.70
C SER A 97 18.50 2.85 -6.10
N LYS A 98 18.59 3.16 -7.40
CA LYS A 98 18.60 4.54 -7.94
C LYS A 98 17.21 5.10 -8.25
N HIS A 99 16.34 4.30 -8.86
CA HIS A 99 15.05 4.77 -9.42
C HIS A 99 13.82 4.17 -8.75
N GLY A 100 14.00 3.22 -7.81
CA GLY A 100 12.89 2.52 -7.15
C GLY A 100 11.94 3.44 -6.37
N TRP A 101 12.39 4.63 -5.98
CA TRP A 101 11.55 5.62 -5.30
C TRP A 101 10.35 6.07 -6.15
N LEU A 102 10.52 6.18 -7.49
CA LEU A 102 9.43 6.54 -8.40
C LEU A 102 8.33 5.47 -8.39
N ALA A 103 8.74 4.20 -8.42
CA ALA A 103 7.81 3.07 -8.35
C ALA A 103 7.07 3.04 -7.00
N VAL A 104 7.76 3.33 -5.89
CA VAL A 104 7.11 3.41 -4.56
C VAL A 104 6.06 4.52 -4.52
N VAL A 105 6.44 5.74 -4.91
CA VAL A 105 5.53 6.90 -4.89
C VAL A 105 4.35 6.68 -5.84
N GLY A 106 4.62 6.23 -7.07
CA GLY A 106 3.59 5.97 -8.07
C GLY A 106 2.58 4.91 -7.61
N ALA A 107 3.06 3.80 -7.02
CA ALA A 107 2.17 2.78 -6.48
C ALA A 107 1.37 3.31 -5.27
N ALA A 108 2.05 3.96 -4.32
CA ALA A 108 1.44 4.45 -3.09
C ALA A 108 0.42 5.59 -3.29
N ALA A 109 0.60 6.40 -4.34
CA ALA A 109 -0.29 7.52 -4.69
C ALA A 109 -1.58 7.08 -5.41
N THR A 110 -1.75 5.78 -5.64
CA THR A 110 -2.96 5.22 -6.25
C THR A 110 -3.73 4.36 -5.25
N PRO A 111 -5.06 4.23 -5.42
CA PRO A 111 -5.86 3.26 -4.64
C PRO A 111 -5.66 1.80 -5.11
N LEU A 112 -4.73 1.54 -6.03
CA LEU A 112 -4.45 0.21 -6.60
C LEU A 112 -3.65 -0.66 -5.62
N PRO A 113 -3.65 -2.00 -5.81
CA PRO A 113 -2.83 -2.97 -5.06
C PRO A 113 -1.33 -2.70 -5.19
N ASP A 114 -0.84 -1.79 -4.33
CA ASP A 114 0.55 -1.36 -4.24
C ASP A 114 1.48 -2.45 -3.70
N ASP A 115 0.93 -3.43 -2.99
CA ASP A 115 1.66 -4.55 -2.38
C ASP A 115 2.43 -5.40 -3.40
N VAL A 116 1.92 -5.58 -4.61
CA VAL A 116 2.66 -6.31 -5.66
C VAL A 116 3.97 -5.58 -5.93
N VAL A 117 3.91 -4.29 -6.23
CA VAL A 117 5.09 -3.45 -6.50
C VAL A 117 6.06 -3.47 -5.31
N PHE A 118 5.54 -3.37 -4.09
CA PHE A 118 6.37 -3.36 -2.89
C PHE A 118 7.07 -4.71 -2.65
N VAL A 119 6.40 -5.83 -2.90
CA VAL A 119 7.02 -7.17 -2.85
C VAL A 119 8.15 -7.27 -3.88
N LEU A 120 7.93 -6.81 -5.12
CA LEU A 120 8.97 -6.82 -6.16
C LEU A 120 10.19 -6.00 -5.73
N LEU A 121 9.97 -4.79 -5.21
CA LEU A 121 11.03 -3.92 -4.70
C LEU A 121 11.74 -4.51 -3.48
N ALA A 122 11.01 -5.20 -2.60
CA ALA A 122 11.56 -5.85 -1.42
C ALA A 122 12.52 -6.98 -1.81
N VAL A 123 12.12 -7.83 -2.77
CA VAL A 123 12.95 -8.93 -3.29
C VAL A 123 14.17 -8.38 -4.05
N ALA A 124 14.00 -7.26 -4.77
CA ALA A 124 15.08 -6.51 -5.43
C ALA A 124 15.94 -5.66 -4.48
N ASN A 125 15.82 -5.87 -3.16
CA ASN A 125 16.62 -5.23 -2.11
C ASN A 125 16.47 -3.72 -1.93
N TYR A 126 15.37 -3.11 -2.36
CA TYR A 126 15.17 -1.69 -2.16
C TYR A 126 15.31 -1.28 -0.68
N SER A 127 15.93 -0.13 -0.41
CA SER A 127 16.28 0.29 0.95
C SER A 127 15.04 0.60 1.78
N SER A 128 14.85 -0.10 2.90
CA SER A 128 13.74 0.16 3.82
C SER A 128 13.77 1.57 4.42
N ARG A 129 14.96 2.19 4.49
CA ARG A 129 15.13 3.59 4.96
C ARG A 129 14.59 4.60 3.94
N LEU A 130 14.75 4.32 2.65
CA LEU A 130 14.19 5.13 1.56
C LEU A 130 12.70 4.82 1.34
N PHE A 131 12.27 3.61 1.64
CA PHE A 131 10.88 3.17 1.49
C PHE A 131 9.90 3.96 2.35
N LEU A 132 10.18 4.16 3.65
CA LEU A 132 9.24 4.87 4.54
C LEU A 132 8.89 6.30 4.08
N PRO A 133 9.86 7.20 3.79
CA PRO A 133 9.52 8.56 3.35
C PRO A 133 8.84 8.58 1.97
N THR A 134 9.20 7.65 1.07
CA THR A 134 8.61 7.58 -0.28
C THR A 134 7.18 7.04 -0.26
N VAL A 135 6.90 5.98 0.50
CA VAL A 135 5.54 5.45 0.67
C VAL A 135 4.67 6.45 1.43
N PHE A 136 5.21 7.12 2.46
CA PHE A 136 4.49 8.17 3.17
C PHE A 136 4.09 9.31 2.25
N MET A 137 5.00 9.77 1.37
CA MET A 137 4.69 10.82 0.42
C MET A 137 3.57 10.41 -0.54
N GLY A 138 3.63 9.21 -1.12
CA GLY A 138 2.55 8.72 -2.00
C GLY A 138 1.23 8.55 -1.25
N LYS A 139 1.25 7.99 -0.03
CA LYS A 139 0.05 7.86 0.81
C LYS A 139 -0.52 9.21 1.18
N LEU A 140 0.31 10.19 1.51
CA LEU A 140 -0.13 11.53 1.86
C LEU A 140 -0.88 12.19 0.70
N LEU A 141 -0.42 12.00 -0.55
CA LEU A 141 -1.12 12.53 -1.73
C LEU A 141 -2.54 11.96 -1.83
N ILE A 142 -2.69 10.64 -1.79
CA ILE A 142 -4.00 10.00 -1.94
C ILE A 142 -4.90 10.24 -0.72
N THR A 143 -4.37 10.22 0.51
CA THR A 143 -5.17 10.47 1.73
C THR A 143 -5.62 11.91 1.82
N THR A 144 -4.80 12.86 1.37
CA THR A 144 -5.19 14.28 1.30
C THR A 144 -6.27 14.48 0.25
N ALA A 145 -6.12 13.88 -0.94
CA ALA A 145 -7.15 13.92 -1.97
C ALA A 145 -8.49 13.36 -1.45
N VAL A 146 -8.48 12.20 -0.78
CA VAL A 146 -9.66 11.59 -0.17
C VAL A 146 -10.27 12.49 0.90
N ALA A 147 -9.46 13.07 1.80
CA ALA A 147 -9.95 13.92 2.87
C ALA A 147 -10.67 15.17 2.34
N TYR A 148 -10.08 15.87 1.36
CA TYR A 148 -10.74 17.04 0.76
C TYR A 148 -11.93 16.65 -0.12
N LEU A 149 -11.87 15.54 -0.86
CA LEU A 149 -13.00 15.02 -1.62
C LEU A 149 -14.21 14.76 -0.70
N SER A 150 -13.95 14.20 0.49
CA SER A 150 -14.99 13.91 1.48
C SER A 150 -15.68 15.15 2.06
N LEU A 151 -15.03 16.32 2.05
CA LEU A 151 -15.66 17.59 2.43
C LEU A 151 -16.54 18.17 1.33
N TYR A 152 -15.99 18.27 0.12
CA TYR A 152 -16.60 19.02 -0.98
C TYR A 152 -17.64 18.22 -1.75
N TRP A 153 -17.48 16.89 -1.80
CA TRP A 153 -18.32 15.99 -2.59
C TRP A 153 -18.90 14.89 -1.70
N ARG A 154 -19.71 15.31 -0.71
CA ARG A 154 -20.26 14.41 0.31
C ARG A 154 -21.06 13.24 -0.28
N ASP A 155 -21.85 13.48 -1.33
CA ASP A 155 -22.64 12.42 -1.99
C ASP A 155 -21.73 11.37 -2.67
N LEU A 156 -20.68 11.83 -3.36
CA LEU A 156 -19.69 10.94 -3.97
C LEU A 156 -18.89 10.18 -2.91
N ALA A 157 -18.54 10.83 -1.80
CA ALA A 157 -17.84 10.20 -0.69
C ALA A 157 -18.72 9.17 0.04
N CYS A 158 -20.02 9.44 0.19
CA CYS A 158 -21.01 8.50 0.69
C CYS A 158 -21.12 7.28 -0.23
N TYR A 159 -21.21 7.50 -1.55
CA TYR A 159 -21.21 6.42 -2.55
C TYR A 159 -19.93 5.58 -2.47
N ILE A 160 -18.76 6.20 -2.31
CA ILE A 160 -17.49 5.47 -2.13
C ILE A 160 -17.54 4.62 -0.84
N VAL A 161 -18.05 5.16 0.27
CA VAL A 161 -18.18 4.40 1.52
C VAL A 161 -19.22 3.29 1.40
N GLU A 162 -20.37 3.52 0.77
CA GLU A 162 -21.40 2.49 0.56
C GLU A 162 -20.91 1.37 -0.36
N CYS A 163 -20.17 1.68 -1.43
CA CYS A 163 -19.54 0.67 -2.27
C CYS A 163 -18.36 -0.05 -1.57
N ILE A 164 -17.58 0.64 -0.74
CA ILE A 164 -16.39 0.05 -0.08
C ILE A 164 -16.74 -0.64 1.24
N VAL A 165 -17.80 -0.25 1.95
CA VAL A 165 -18.19 -0.74 3.29
C VAL A 165 -19.54 -1.46 3.26
N GLY A 166 -20.48 -1.02 2.42
CA GLY A 166 -21.85 -1.57 2.37
C GLY A 166 -21.98 -2.90 1.61
N GLU A 167 -21.10 -3.17 0.64
CA GLU A 167 -21.11 -4.41 -0.15
C GLU A 167 -19.88 -5.30 0.09
N VAL A 168 -19.24 -5.20 1.25
CA VAL A 168 -18.08 -6.03 1.59
C VAL A 168 -18.52 -7.46 1.87
N ASN A 169 -18.78 -8.20 0.80
CA ASN A 169 -18.96 -9.63 0.88
C ASN A 169 -17.60 -10.27 1.16
N ILE A 170 -17.53 -11.09 2.21
CA ILE A 170 -16.33 -11.85 2.60
C ILE A 170 -15.75 -12.59 1.38
N LEU A 171 -16.60 -13.12 0.51
CA LEU A 171 -16.19 -13.80 -0.71
C LEU A 171 -15.49 -12.86 -1.71
N HIS A 172 -15.95 -11.62 -1.87
CA HIS A 172 -15.31 -10.66 -2.78
C HIS A 172 -13.94 -10.19 -2.27
N VAL A 173 -13.83 -9.87 -0.98
CA VAL A 173 -12.55 -9.45 -0.38
C VAL A 173 -11.53 -10.59 -0.44
N THR A 174 -11.94 -11.81 -0.11
CA THR A 174 -11.06 -12.97 -0.17
C THR A 174 -10.63 -13.29 -1.60
N LEU A 175 -11.52 -13.19 -2.59
CA LEU A 175 -11.17 -13.37 -4.00
C LEU A 175 -10.15 -12.33 -4.49
N ILE A 176 -10.34 -11.05 -4.17
CA ILE A 176 -9.39 -9.99 -4.55
C ILE A 176 -8.04 -10.24 -3.90
N ALA A 177 -8.01 -10.55 -2.60
CA ALA A 177 -6.78 -10.84 -1.86
C ALA A 177 -6.05 -12.06 -2.42
N VAL A 178 -6.77 -13.14 -2.76
CA VAL A 178 -6.19 -14.35 -3.37
C VAL A 178 -5.65 -14.04 -4.77
N ALA A 179 -6.41 -13.32 -5.61
CA ALA A 179 -5.98 -12.99 -6.96
C ALA A 179 -4.72 -12.10 -6.98
N THR A 180 -4.68 -11.09 -6.11
CA THR A 180 -3.51 -10.21 -5.98
C THR A 180 -2.32 -10.91 -5.34
N ALA A 181 -2.53 -11.78 -4.35
CA ALA A 181 -1.47 -12.63 -3.79
C ALA A 181 -0.91 -13.59 -4.85
N ALA A 182 -1.76 -14.24 -5.65
CA ALA A 182 -1.35 -15.10 -6.74
C ALA A 182 -0.56 -14.32 -7.81
N ALA A 183 -1.02 -13.12 -8.17
CA ALA A 183 -0.28 -12.24 -9.08
C ALA A 183 1.07 -11.82 -8.50
N ALA A 184 1.16 -11.51 -7.21
CA ALA A 184 2.42 -11.18 -6.53
C ALA A 184 3.40 -12.36 -6.56
N LEU A 185 2.93 -13.57 -6.23
CA LEU A 185 3.74 -14.79 -6.26
C LEU A 185 4.22 -15.11 -7.69
N ALA A 186 3.33 -15.00 -8.68
CA ALA A 186 3.69 -15.19 -10.09
C ALA A 186 4.72 -14.16 -10.55
N ALA A 187 4.55 -12.88 -10.17
CA ALA A 187 5.49 -11.82 -10.48
C ALA A 187 6.86 -12.08 -9.83
N VAL A 188 6.92 -12.46 -8.56
CA VAL A 188 8.17 -12.84 -7.88
C VAL A 188 8.84 -14.03 -8.56
N TYR A 189 8.07 -15.06 -8.93
CA TYR A 189 8.59 -16.22 -9.66
C TYR A 189 9.20 -15.81 -11.01
N LEU A 190 8.51 -14.97 -11.78
CA LEU A 190 9.04 -14.45 -13.03
C LEU A 190 10.30 -13.62 -12.77
N LEU A 191 10.27 -12.68 -11.83
CA LEU A 191 11.40 -11.79 -11.56
C LEU A 191 12.68 -12.57 -11.22
N THR A 192 12.55 -13.65 -10.46
CA THR A 192 13.71 -14.46 -10.03
C THR A 192 14.26 -15.36 -11.13
N ARG A 193 13.49 -15.63 -12.19
CA ARG A 193 13.88 -16.48 -13.33
C ARG A 193 14.42 -15.68 -14.52
N LEU A 194 14.06 -14.41 -14.65
CA LEU A 194 14.47 -13.56 -15.77
C LEU A 194 15.96 -13.19 -15.72
N ASP A 195 16.57 -13.06 -16.91
CA ASP A 195 17.93 -12.57 -17.08
C ASP A 195 17.93 -11.05 -17.21
N TRP A 196 18.10 -10.38 -16.07
CA TRP A 196 18.07 -8.92 -15.99
C TRP A 196 19.16 -8.26 -16.82
N THR A 197 20.31 -8.91 -17.00
CA THR A 197 21.39 -8.38 -17.84
C THR A 197 20.92 -8.19 -19.27
N LYS A 198 20.22 -9.18 -19.83
CA LYS A 198 19.69 -9.12 -21.20
C LYS A 198 18.51 -8.16 -21.34
N ILE A 199 17.65 -8.08 -20.34
CA ILE A 199 16.45 -7.20 -20.40
C ILE A 199 16.88 -5.74 -20.33
N LEU A 200 17.76 -5.40 -19.39
CA LEU A 200 18.17 -4.02 -19.16
C LEU A 200 19.01 -3.47 -20.33
N THR A 201 19.90 -4.30 -20.89
CA THR A 201 20.64 -3.94 -22.11
C THR A 201 19.72 -3.68 -23.31
N LYS A 202 18.65 -4.48 -23.50
CA LYS A 202 17.63 -4.20 -24.53
C LYS A 202 16.87 -2.90 -24.31
N LEU A 203 16.68 -2.50 -23.06
CA LEU A 203 16.01 -1.24 -22.69
C LEU A 203 16.96 -0.03 -22.71
N GLY A 204 18.23 -0.21 -23.10
CA GLY A 204 19.24 0.85 -23.11
C GLY A 204 19.71 1.28 -21.72
N LEU A 205 19.30 0.56 -20.67
CA LEU A 205 19.70 0.80 -19.29
C LEU A 205 20.91 -0.10 -19.01
N ASN A 206 22.14 0.40 -19.26
CA ASN A 206 23.35 -0.33 -18.90
C ASN A 206 23.52 -0.34 -17.37
N PRO A 207 23.43 -1.52 -16.70
CA PRO A 207 23.51 -1.65 -15.25
C PRO A 207 24.94 -1.60 -14.67
#